data_AF-A0A7C3QGQ5-F1
#
_entry.id   AF-A0A7C3QGQ5-F1
#
_cell.length_a   1.000
_cell.length_b   1.000
_cell.length_c   1.000
_cell.angle_alpha   90.00
_cell.angle_beta   90.00
_cell.angle_gamma   90.00
#
_symmetry.space_group_name_H-M   'P 1'
#
loop_
_entity.id
_entity.type
_entity.pdbx_description
1 polymer ?
#
loop_
_entity_poly.entity_id
_entity_poly.type
_entity_poly.pdbx_seq_one_letter_code
_entity_poly.pdbx_strand_id
1 'polypeptide(L)'
;MLGKILRIIGIILMGLASALMILGGIGTVCIAWFPENWESLAMMAPYKLIFQTAVIFTILAGILGFWATIKLARRKPNGWNMAVIALLLSLATAGTKMYFSNMARGSVAPTNMRFYFSLFVLLYFLALRIPAIWDKIRFEGDQPDEGVGGLAGGAAAIVAGGLTLTVHLWAGPSHTVNGINYVAYLQTELLAAGVGLIIVGLIPLALDLWKTAVSRHTSETLKIPVIDNRA
;
A
#
# COMPACT_ATOMS: atom_id res chain seq x y z
N MET A 1 3.10 -10.32 22.36
CA MET A 1 3.66 -9.18 21.58
C MET A 1 3.84 -9.52 20.11
N LEU A 2 4.42 -10.68 19.76
CA LEU A 2 4.67 -11.12 18.38
C LEU A 2 3.46 -10.96 17.42
N GLY A 3 2.26 -11.41 17.81
CA GLY A 3 1.07 -11.30 16.97
C GLY A 3 0.67 -9.86 16.60
N LYS A 4 0.87 -8.89 17.51
CA LYS A 4 0.61 -7.47 17.24
C LYS A 4 1.60 -6.92 16.22
N ILE A 5 2.88 -7.28 16.33
CA ILE A 5 3.93 -6.85 15.39
C ILE A 5 3.64 -7.39 13.99
N LEU A 6 3.33 -8.69 13.86
CA LEU A 6 2.98 -9.30 12.57
C LEU A 6 1.73 -8.67 11.95
N ARG A 7 0.74 -8.29 12.77
CA ARG A 7 -0.43 -7.55 12.30
C ARG A 7 -0.05 -6.19 11.71
N ILE A 8 0.74 -5.40 12.44
CA ILE A 8 1.18 -4.07 12.00
C ILE A 8 1.96 -4.17 10.69
N ILE A 9 2.91 -5.10 10.61
CA ILE A 9 3.68 -5.36 9.38
C ILE A 9 2.73 -5.72 8.23
N GLY A 10 1.75 -6.59 8.46
CA GLY A 10 0.77 -6.96 7.43
C GLY A 10 -0.07 -5.78 6.92
N ILE A 11 -0.48 -4.87 7.80
CA ILE A 11 -1.22 -3.67 7.43
C ILE A 11 -0.34 -2.73 6.60
N ILE A 12 0.91 -2.51 7.01
CA ILE A 12 1.87 -1.67 6.27
C ILE A 12 2.15 -2.26 4.89
N LEU A 13 2.45 -3.56 4.81
CA LEU A 13 2.71 -4.26 3.55
C LEU A 13 1.50 -4.18 2.61
N MET A 14 0.29 -4.36 3.13
CA MET A 14 -0.93 -4.27 2.31
C MET A 14 -1.17 -2.84 1.81
N GLY A 15 -0.98 -1.83 2.66
CA GLY A 15 -1.10 -0.43 2.27
C GLY A 15 -0.08 -0.06 1.19
N LEU A 16 1.16 -0.52 1.33
CA LEU A 16 2.21 -0.31 0.34
C LEU A 16 1.89 -1.03 -0.99
N ALA A 17 1.38 -2.26 -0.93
CA ALA A 17 0.98 -3.01 -2.10
C ALA A 17 -0.16 -2.30 -2.85
N SER A 18 -1.16 -1.80 -2.13
CA SER A 18 -2.26 -1.01 -2.68
C SER A 18 -1.77 0.26 -3.37
N ALA A 19 -0.85 1.01 -2.76
CA ALA A 19 -0.23 2.18 -3.39
C ALA A 19 0.50 1.81 -4.69
N LEU A 20 1.29 0.74 -4.70
CA LEU A 20 1.97 0.23 -5.89
C LEU A 20 1.02 -0.22 -7.00
N MET A 21 -0.14 -0.78 -6.63
CA MET A 21 -1.18 -1.15 -7.60
C MET A 21 -1.75 0.11 -8.27
N ILE A 22 -2.13 1.12 -7.49
CA ILE A 22 -2.70 2.36 -8.03
C ILE A 22 -1.67 3.08 -8.90
N LEU A 23 -0.46 3.32 -8.40
CA LEU A 23 0.63 3.96 -9.14
C LEU A 23 0.98 3.17 -10.41
N GLY A 24 1.09 1.85 -10.31
CA GLY A 24 1.40 1.00 -11.45
C GLY A 24 0.24 0.85 -12.44
N GLY A 25 -0.99 1.16 -12.05
CA GLY A 25 -2.14 1.28 -12.95
C GLY A 25 -2.04 2.57 -13.75
N ILE A 26 -2.02 3.70 -13.05
CA ILE A 26 -1.93 5.06 -13.62
C ILE A 26 -0.70 5.19 -14.53
N GLY A 27 0.47 4.75 -14.06
CA GLY A 27 1.72 4.83 -14.81
C GLY A 27 1.77 3.97 -16.08
N THR A 28 0.78 3.11 -16.33
CA THR A 28 0.71 2.30 -17.56
C THR A 28 -0.43 2.69 -18.51
N VAL A 29 -1.10 3.81 -18.24
CA VAL A 29 -2.17 4.35 -19.10
C VAL A 29 -1.65 4.69 -20.51
N CYS A 30 -0.44 5.24 -20.64
CA CYS A 30 0.14 5.58 -21.93
C CYS A 30 0.27 4.36 -22.86
N ILE A 31 0.74 3.22 -22.33
CA ILE A 31 0.88 1.96 -23.07
C ILE A 31 -0.50 1.38 -23.43
N ALA A 32 -1.48 1.54 -22.55
CA ALA A 32 -2.79 0.93 -22.72
C ALA A 32 -3.71 1.72 -23.67
N TRP A 33 -3.65 3.06 -23.70
CA TRP A 33 -4.54 3.87 -24.55
C TRP A 33 -3.87 4.46 -25.79
N PHE A 34 -2.57 4.71 -25.73
CA PHE A 34 -1.84 5.41 -26.79
C PHE A 34 -0.51 4.73 -27.18
N PRO A 35 -0.47 3.39 -27.38
CA PRO A 35 0.76 2.71 -27.75
C PRO A 35 1.32 3.18 -29.10
N GLU A 36 0.49 3.70 -30.00
CA GLU A 36 0.87 4.13 -31.35
C GLU A 36 1.64 5.47 -31.37
N ASN A 37 1.51 6.27 -30.31
CA ASN A 37 2.14 7.59 -30.22
C ASN A 37 3.64 7.52 -29.90
N TRP A 38 4.17 6.34 -29.59
CA TRP A 38 5.55 6.14 -29.16
C TRP A 38 6.16 4.95 -29.90
N GLU A 39 7.25 5.18 -30.63
CA GLU A 39 7.91 4.14 -31.43
C GLU A 39 8.31 2.91 -30.59
N SER A 40 8.77 3.13 -29.35
CA SER A 40 9.12 2.06 -28.41
C SER A 40 7.92 1.25 -27.87
N LEU A 41 6.70 1.76 -28.03
CA LEU A 41 5.45 1.13 -27.58
C LEU A 41 4.57 0.66 -28.74
N ALA A 42 4.89 1.02 -29.98
CA ALA A 42 4.11 0.65 -31.16
C ALA A 42 3.93 -0.87 -31.30
N MET A 43 4.93 -1.65 -30.88
CA MET A 43 4.88 -3.11 -30.83
C MET A 43 3.80 -3.68 -29.89
N MET A 44 3.31 -2.87 -28.94
CA MET A 44 2.21 -3.24 -28.03
C MET A 44 0.83 -2.94 -28.60
N ALA A 45 0.73 -2.22 -29.73
CA ALA A 45 -0.55 -1.86 -30.33
C ALA A 45 -1.48 -3.06 -30.58
N PRO A 46 -1.00 -4.25 -31.03
CA PRO A 46 -1.86 -5.42 -31.18
C PRO A 46 -2.47 -5.94 -29.87
N TYR A 47 -1.84 -5.64 -28.72
CA TYR A 47 -2.25 -6.11 -27.39
C TYR A 47 -2.99 -5.04 -26.57
N LYS A 48 -3.37 -3.92 -27.19
CA LYS A 48 -3.97 -2.74 -26.53
C LYS A 48 -5.10 -3.10 -25.55
N LEU A 49 -6.06 -3.94 -25.98
CA LEU A 49 -7.19 -4.35 -25.17
C LEU A 49 -6.78 -5.09 -23.87
N ILE A 50 -5.74 -5.91 -23.96
CA ILE A 50 -5.19 -6.65 -22.80
C ILE A 50 -4.57 -5.67 -21.81
N PHE A 51 -3.84 -4.67 -22.30
CA PHE A 51 -3.25 -3.63 -21.44
C PHE A 51 -4.32 -2.73 -20.81
N GLN A 52 -5.37 -2.33 -21.55
CA GLN A 52 -6.48 -1.54 -21.01
C GLN A 52 -7.20 -2.26 -19.87
N THR A 53 -7.61 -3.51 -20.11
CA THR A 53 -8.27 -4.33 -19.09
C THR A 53 -7.34 -4.54 -17.89
N ALA A 54 -6.07 -4.86 -18.11
CA ALA A 54 -5.09 -5.01 -17.03
C ALA A 54 -4.90 -3.73 -16.20
N VAL A 55 -4.95 -2.54 -16.81
CA VAL A 55 -4.89 -1.25 -16.09
C VAL A 55 -6.13 -1.08 -15.21
N ILE A 56 -7.32 -1.26 -15.77
CA ILE A 56 -8.58 -1.11 -15.03
C ILE A 56 -8.61 -2.07 -13.82
N PHE A 57 -8.32 -3.35 -14.05
CA PHE A 57 -8.30 -4.34 -12.96
C PHE A 57 -7.19 -4.09 -11.95
N THR A 58 -6.04 -3.54 -12.38
CA THR A 58 -4.98 -3.14 -11.43
C THR A 58 -5.51 -2.04 -10.50
N ILE A 59 -6.15 -1.00 -11.04
CA ILE A 59 -6.65 0.13 -10.22
C ILE A 59 -7.74 -0.37 -9.27
N LEU A 60 -8.66 -1.22 -9.76
CA LEU A 60 -9.68 -1.86 -8.92
C LEU A 60 -9.05 -2.71 -7.80
N ALA A 61 -7.99 -3.48 -8.11
CA ALA A 61 -7.24 -4.23 -7.11
C ALA A 61 -6.60 -3.29 -6.06
N GLY A 62 -6.04 -2.17 -6.49
CA GLY A 62 -5.49 -1.15 -5.61
C GLY A 62 -6.53 -0.59 -4.66
N ILE A 63 -7.69 -0.18 -5.17
CA ILE A 63 -8.82 0.31 -4.36
C ILE A 63 -9.29 -0.77 -3.38
N LEU A 64 -9.45 -2.00 -3.85
CA LEU A 64 -9.82 -3.13 -2.99
C LEU A 64 -8.80 -3.35 -1.88
N GLY A 65 -7.50 -3.25 -2.20
CA GLY A 65 -6.42 -3.37 -1.24
C GLY A 65 -6.35 -2.22 -0.23
N PHE A 66 -6.73 -1.02 -0.63
CA PHE A 66 -6.86 0.13 0.27
C PHE A 66 -7.97 -0.12 1.30
N TRP A 67 -9.14 -0.56 0.83
CA TRP A 67 -10.23 -0.96 1.72
C TRP A 67 -9.87 -2.14 2.63
N ALA A 68 -9.12 -3.12 2.11
CA ALA A 68 -8.60 -4.22 2.90
C ALA A 68 -7.69 -3.71 4.02
N THR A 69 -6.78 -2.78 3.72
CA THR A 69 -5.88 -2.14 4.70
C THR A 69 -6.67 -1.48 5.82
N ILE A 70 -7.71 -0.70 5.48
CA ILE A 70 -8.59 -0.07 6.48
C ILE A 70 -9.29 -1.13 7.34
N LYS A 71 -9.85 -2.18 6.73
CA LYS A 71 -10.55 -3.22 7.48
C LYS A 71 -9.62 -4.00 8.41
N LEU A 72 -8.41 -4.34 7.94
CA LEU A 72 -7.38 -5.01 8.74
C LEU A 72 -6.91 -4.13 9.91
N ALA A 73 -6.74 -2.83 9.68
CA ALA A 73 -6.42 -1.87 10.73
C ALA A 73 -7.55 -1.77 11.77
N ARG A 74 -8.81 -1.74 11.32
CA ARG A 74 -10.00 -1.61 12.17
C ARG A 74 -10.58 -2.92 12.71
N ARG A 75 -9.90 -4.06 12.49
CA ARG A 75 -10.36 -5.41 12.89
C ARG A 75 -11.74 -5.80 12.35
N LYS A 76 -12.11 -5.27 11.18
CA LYS A 76 -13.42 -5.52 10.57
C LYS A 76 -13.42 -6.84 9.79
N PRO A 77 -14.55 -7.57 9.78
CA PRO A 77 -14.65 -8.82 9.05
C PRO A 77 -14.38 -8.62 7.56
N ASN A 78 -13.92 -9.69 6.91
CA ASN A 78 -13.57 -9.73 5.48
C ASN A 78 -12.33 -8.92 5.08
N GLY A 79 -11.62 -8.28 6.01
CA GLY A 79 -10.39 -7.55 5.70
C GLY A 79 -9.31 -8.45 5.08
N TRP A 80 -9.14 -9.66 5.63
CA TRP A 80 -8.18 -10.64 5.13
C TRP A 80 -8.56 -11.16 3.73
N ASN A 81 -9.83 -11.53 3.53
CA ASN A 81 -10.33 -12.01 2.23
C ASN A 81 -10.12 -10.96 1.14
N MET A 82 -10.44 -9.69 1.42
CA MET A 82 -10.24 -8.59 0.47
C MET A 82 -8.76 -8.38 0.14
N ALA A 83 -7.86 -8.50 1.12
CA ALA A 83 -6.42 -8.39 0.90
C ALA A 83 -5.92 -9.48 -0.06
N VAL A 84 -6.29 -10.74 0.19
CA VAL A 84 -5.91 -11.87 -0.65
C VAL A 84 -6.45 -11.72 -2.08
N ILE A 85 -7.72 -11.34 -2.24
CA ILE A 85 -8.32 -11.12 -3.57
C ILE A 85 -7.61 -9.98 -4.32
N ALA A 86 -7.33 -8.86 -3.64
CA ALA A 86 -6.59 -7.73 -4.23
C ALA A 86 -5.20 -8.16 -4.71
N LEU A 87 -4.48 -8.93 -3.90
CA LEU A 87 -3.13 -9.42 -4.23
C LEU A 87 -3.16 -10.41 -5.40
N LEU A 88 -4.12 -11.34 -5.43
CA LEU A 88 -4.31 -12.27 -6.54
C LEU A 88 -4.65 -11.53 -7.85
N LEU A 89 -5.54 -10.53 -7.79
CA LEU A 89 -5.88 -9.72 -8.95
C LEU A 89 -4.69 -8.87 -9.44
N SER A 90 -3.89 -8.34 -8.51
CA SER A 90 -2.63 -7.65 -8.82
C SER A 90 -1.63 -8.58 -9.51
N LEU A 91 -1.45 -9.80 -9.01
CA LEU A 91 -0.57 -10.80 -9.61
C LEU A 91 -1.04 -11.21 -11.00
N ALA A 92 -2.33 -11.46 -11.19
CA ALA A 92 -2.89 -11.80 -12.49
C ALA A 92 -2.63 -10.68 -13.50
N THR A 93 -2.99 -9.43 -13.17
CA THR A 93 -2.81 -8.29 -14.08
C THR A 93 -1.34 -7.94 -14.34
N ALA A 94 -0.48 -8.02 -13.32
CA ALA A 94 0.95 -7.78 -13.48
C ALA A 94 1.63 -8.90 -14.28
N GLY A 95 1.26 -10.16 -14.02
CA GLY A 95 1.75 -11.34 -14.74
C GLY A 95 1.35 -11.31 -16.22
N THR A 96 0.10 -10.96 -16.52
CA THR A 96 -0.36 -10.78 -17.91
C THR A 96 0.46 -9.71 -18.63
N LYS A 97 0.63 -8.52 -18.03
CA LYS A 97 1.44 -7.45 -18.64
C LYS A 97 2.90 -7.88 -18.83
N MET A 98 3.47 -8.61 -17.88
CA MET A 98 4.83 -9.16 -17.96
C MET A 98 4.96 -10.16 -19.12
N TYR A 99 4.02 -11.10 -19.24
CA TYR A 99 4.01 -12.13 -20.29
C TYR A 99 3.95 -11.51 -21.68
N PHE A 100 2.98 -10.65 -21.95
CA PHE A 100 2.83 -9.99 -23.26
C PHE A 100 3.97 -9.00 -23.54
N SER A 101 4.47 -8.32 -22.51
CA SER A 101 5.66 -7.47 -22.66
C SER A 101 6.88 -8.27 -23.12
N ASN A 102 7.08 -9.46 -22.54
CA ASN A 102 8.22 -10.31 -22.87
C ASN A 102 8.09 -10.91 -24.28
N MET A 103 6.88 -11.32 -24.68
CA MET A 103 6.60 -11.81 -26.04
C MET A 103 6.90 -10.75 -27.10
N ALA A 104 6.51 -9.50 -26.85
CA ALA A 104 6.77 -8.41 -27.77
C ALA A 104 8.25 -8.03 -27.79
N ARG A 105 8.84 -7.68 -26.64
CA ARG A 105 10.16 -7.03 -26.57
C ARG A 105 11.35 -7.99 -26.44
N GLY A 106 11.11 -9.30 -26.38
CA GLY A 106 12.16 -10.32 -26.13
C GLY A 106 12.86 -10.19 -24.78
N SER A 107 12.43 -9.25 -23.93
CA SER A 107 12.97 -8.99 -22.61
C SER A 107 11.84 -8.58 -21.66
N VAL A 108 11.97 -9.00 -20.40
CA VAL A 108 11.07 -8.57 -19.34
C VAL A 108 11.42 -7.14 -18.94
N ALA A 109 10.61 -6.19 -19.37
CA ALA A 109 10.71 -4.80 -18.90
C ALA A 109 10.56 -4.75 -17.35
N PRO A 110 11.07 -3.70 -16.67
CA PRO A 110 11.13 -3.59 -15.20
C PRO A 110 9.78 -3.52 -14.45
N THR A 111 8.67 -3.82 -15.12
CA THR A 111 7.31 -3.93 -14.55
C THR A 111 7.19 -5.05 -13.49
N ASN A 112 8.24 -5.83 -13.27
CA ASN A 112 8.25 -6.97 -12.36
C ASN A 112 8.28 -6.60 -10.88
N MET A 113 8.72 -5.39 -10.51
CA MET A 113 8.77 -4.99 -9.10
C MET A 113 7.39 -5.14 -8.43
N ARG A 114 6.32 -4.68 -9.12
CA ARG A 114 4.95 -4.79 -8.62
C ARG A 114 4.51 -6.25 -8.47
N PHE A 115 4.84 -7.10 -9.45
CA PHE A 115 4.52 -8.53 -9.41
C PHE A 115 5.21 -9.21 -8.23
N TYR A 116 6.54 -9.08 -8.12
CA TYR A 116 7.31 -9.70 -7.04
C TYR A 116 6.93 -9.18 -5.67
N PHE A 117 6.69 -7.87 -5.55
CA PHE A 117 6.21 -7.30 -4.29
C PHE A 117 4.82 -7.82 -3.92
N SER A 118 3.87 -7.87 -4.86
CA SER A 118 2.54 -8.43 -4.61
C SER A 118 2.61 -9.92 -4.24
N LEU A 119 3.54 -10.67 -4.86
CA LEU A 119 3.76 -12.09 -4.56
C LEU A 119 4.31 -12.25 -3.15
N PHE A 120 5.32 -11.46 -2.79
CA PHE A 120 5.87 -11.45 -1.44
C PHE A 120 4.81 -11.14 -0.38
N VAL A 121 3.99 -10.11 -0.60
CA VAL A 121 2.92 -9.74 0.34
C VAL A 121 1.85 -10.85 0.40
N LEU A 122 1.50 -11.48 -0.73
CA LEU A 122 0.58 -12.63 -0.71
C LEU A 122 1.14 -13.79 0.11
N LEU A 123 2.40 -14.18 -0.14
CA LEU A 123 3.05 -15.25 0.62
C LEU A 123 3.11 -14.92 2.11
N TYR A 124 3.36 -13.66 2.47
CA TYR A 124 3.27 -13.20 3.86
C TYR A 124 1.86 -13.40 4.44
N PHE A 125 0.80 -12.96 3.75
CA PHE A 125 -0.59 -13.13 4.20
C PHE A 125 -1.02 -14.61 4.31
N LEU A 126 -0.50 -15.47 3.44
CA LEU A 126 -0.72 -16.91 3.49
C LEU A 126 0.02 -17.53 4.68
N ALA A 127 1.26 -17.11 4.95
CA ALA A 127 2.01 -17.55 6.13
C ALA A 127 1.32 -17.13 7.44
N LEU A 128 0.72 -15.93 7.47
CA LEU A 128 -0.09 -15.49 8.61
C LEU A 128 -1.34 -16.34 8.83
N ARG A 129 -1.81 -17.07 7.82
CA ARG A 129 -3.01 -17.93 7.91
C ARG A 129 -2.73 -19.30 8.51
N ILE A 130 -1.46 -19.64 8.80
CA ILE A 130 -1.10 -20.87 9.53
C ILE A 130 -1.77 -20.85 10.92
N PRO A 131 -2.48 -21.91 11.36
CA PRO A 131 -3.27 -21.90 12.60
C PRO A 131 -2.52 -21.38 13.83
N ALA A 132 -1.28 -21.86 14.04
CA ALA A 132 -0.43 -21.46 15.17
C ALA A 132 -0.08 -19.96 15.22
N ILE A 133 -0.17 -19.27 14.07
CA ILE A 133 0.10 -17.84 13.92
C ILE A 133 -1.23 -17.07 13.92
N TRP A 134 -2.25 -17.55 13.18
CA TRP A 134 -3.54 -16.90 12.99
C TRP A 134 -4.21 -16.51 14.32
N ASP A 135 -4.23 -17.42 15.28
CA ASP A 135 -4.84 -17.22 16.59
C ASP A 135 -4.20 -16.06 17.38
N LYS A 136 -2.97 -15.70 17.03
CA LYS A 136 -2.19 -14.65 17.71
C LYS A 136 -2.34 -13.26 17.07
N ILE A 137 -2.67 -13.16 15.78
CA ILE A 137 -2.63 -11.90 15.02
C ILE A 137 -3.92 -11.07 15.19
N ARG A 138 -5.04 -11.72 15.55
CA ARG A 138 -6.33 -11.07 15.87
C ARG A 138 -6.76 -10.01 14.84
N PHE A 139 -6.68 -10.33 13.54
CA PHE A 139 -7.13 -9.46 12.43
C PHE A 139 -8.64 -9.17 12.46
N GLU A 140 -9.40 -9.96 13.19
CA GLU A 140 -10.84 -9.76 13.42
C GLU A 140 -11.12 -9.77 14.94
N GLY A 141 -12.19 -9.12 15.35
CA GLY A 141 -12.72 -9.19 16.71
C GLY A 141 -13.57 -8.00 17.10
N ASP A 142 -14.32 -8.18 18.19
CA ASP A 142 -15.45 -7.30 18.54
C ASP A 142 -15.04 -6.01 19.25
N GLN A 143 -13.82 -5.97 19.79
CA GLN A 143 -13.28 -4.79 20.46
C GLN A 143 -12.25 -4.06 19.56
N PRO A 144 -12.39 -2.73 19.36
CA PRO A 144 -11.34 -1.92 18.76
C PRO A 144 -10.03 -2.09 19.55
N ASP A 145 -8.91 -2.34 18.88
CA ASP A 145 -7.62 -2.15 19.55
C ASP A 145 -7.38 -0.63 19.65
N GLU A 146 -7.37 -0.09 20.86
CA GLU A 146 -7.00 1.30 21.09
C GLU A 146 -5.58 1.56 20.56
N GLY A 147 -5.43 2.59 19.72
CA GLY A 147 -4.15 3.04 19.15
C GLY A 147 -3.57 2.21 18.00
N VAL A 148 -3.55 0.87 18.08
CA VAL A 148 -2.80 0.00 17.15
C VAL A 148 -3.25 0.14 15.69
N GLY A 149 -4.57 0.18 15.46
CA GLY A 149 -5.12 0.32 14.11
C GLY A 149 -4.80 1.68 13.48
N GLY A 150 -4.86 2.75 14.29
CA GLY A 150 -4.51 4.11 13.87
C GLY A 150 -3.03 4.25 13.55
N LEU A 151 -2.16 3.72 14.41
CA LEU A 151 -0.71 3.70 14.21
C LEU A 151 -0.31 2.91 12.97
N ALA A 152 -0.87 1.71 12.77
CA ALA A 152 -0.57 0.88 11.62
C ALA A 152 -1.02 1.53 10.29
N GLY A 153 -2.22 2.13 10.29
CA GLY A 153 -2.72 2.88 9.13
C GLY A 153 -1.91 4.14 8.83
N GLY A 154 -1.53 4.89 9.86
CA GLY A 154 -0.67 6.07 9.73
C GLY A 154 0.71 5.72 9.19
N ALA A 155 1.35 4.68 9.74
CA ALA A 155 2.62 4.16 9.27
C ALA A 155 2.53 3.69 7.80
N ALA A 156 1.47 2.97 7.43
CA ALA A 156 1.25 2.55 6.05
C ALA A 156 1.17 3.75 5.09
N ALA A 157 0.45 4.81 5.47
CA ALA A 157 0.34 6.04 4.67
C ALA A 157 1.68 6.77 4.55
N ILE A 158 2.46 6.89 5.63
CA ILE A 158 3.79 7.51 5.60
C ILE A 158 4.73 6.73 4.67
N VAL A 159 4.78 5.40 4.81
CA VAL A 159 5.65 4.56 3.97
C VAL A 159 5.22 4.62 2.50
N ALA A 160 3.92 4.58 2.22
CA ALA A 160 3.39 4.77 0.86
C ALA A 160 3.73 6.15 0.29
N GLY A 161 3.65 7.21 1.10
CA GLY A 161 4.03 8.57 0.72
C GLY A 161 5.50 8.68 0.38
N GLY A 162 6.38 8.13 1.24
CA GLY A 162 7.82 8.06 0.98
C GLY A 162 8.17 7.26 -0.29
N LEU A 163 7.50 6.13 -0.52
CA LEU A 163 7.66 5.37 -1.75
C LEU A 163 7.23 6.19 -2.99
N THR A 164 6.13 6.95 -2.86
CA THR A 164 5.61 7.81 -3.95
C THR A 164 6.59 8.94 -4.27
N LEU A 165 7.17 9.58 -3.26
CA LEU A 165 8.18 10.64 -3.46
C LEU A 165 9.46 10.11 -4.11
N THR A 166 9.79 8.84 -3.91
CA THR A 166 10.98 8.20 -4.47
C THR A 166 10.77 7.52 -5.82
N VAL A 167 9.58 7.64 -6.43
CA VAL A 167 9.27 7.05 -7.76
C VAL A 167 10.32 7.39 -8.82
N HIS A 168 10.87 8.60 -8.80
CA HIS A 168 11.93 9.00 -9.73
C HIS A 168 13.20 8.12 -9.66
N LEU A 169 13.52 7.60 -8.46
CA LEU A 169 14.72 6.80 -8.24
C LEU A 169 14.59 5.38 -8.80
N TRP A 170 13.40 4.78 -8.69
CA TRP A 170 13.19 3.38 -9.07
C TRP A 170 12.42 3.18 -10.37
N ALA A 171 11.52 4.11 -10.73
CA ALA A 171 10.80 4.06 -12.01
C ALA A 171 11.51 4.85 -13.12
N GLY A 172 12.28 5.89 -12.77
CA GLY A 172 12.96 6.79 -13.72
C GLY A 172 13.81 6.08 -14.78
N PRO A 173 14.72 5.17 -14.43
CA PRO A 173 15.55 4.46 -15.41
C PRO A 173 14.74 3.68 -16.44
N SER A 174 13.59 3.13 -16.03
CA SER A 174 12.71 2.33 -16.88
C SER A 174 11.73 3.13 -17.72
N HIS A 175 11.60 4.43 -17.46
CA HIS A 175 10.69 5.36 -18.14
C HIS A 175 11.45 6.52 -18.78
N THR A 176 12.73 6.30 -19.16
CA THR A 176 13.51 7.25 -19.95
C THR A 176 13.54 6.78 -21.39
N VAL A 177 12.96 7.56 -22.32
CA VAL A 177 12.97 7.27 -23.76
C VAL A 177 13.59 8.45 -24.47
N ASN A 178 14.58 8.19 -25.35
CA ASN A 178 15.31 9.23 -26.09
C ASN A 178 15.92 10.32 -25.20
N GLY A 179 16.40 9.95 -24.01
CA GLY A 179 16.99 10.89 -23.04
C GLY A 179 15.98 11.70 -22.21
N ILE A 180 14.67 11.55 -22.47
CA ILE A 180 13.61 12.22 -21.73
C ILE A 180 13.04 11.27 -20.67
N ASN A 181 13.08 11.66 -19.40
CA ASN A 181 12.51 10.89 -18.29
C ASN A 181 11.02 11.24 -18.12
N TYR A 182 10.16 10.28 -18.44
CA TYR A 182 8.71 10.50 -18.42
C TYR A 182 8.11 10.56 -17.01
N VAL A 183 8.83 10.10 -15.99
CA VAL A 183 8.40 10.26 -14.60
C VAL A 183 8.35 11.75 -14.21
N ALA A 184 9.21 12.58 -14.80
CA ALA A 184 9.25 14.01 -14.55
C ALA A 184 7.96 14.73 -14.98
N TYR A 185 7.22 14.20 -15.97
CA TYR A 185 5.91 14.76 -16.35
C TYR A 185 4.85 14.59 -15.27
N LEU A 186 5.01 13.60 -14.38
CA LEU A 186 4.12 13.34 -13.24
C LEU A 186 4.70 13.90 -11.93
N GLN A 187 5.74 14.73 -12.00
CA GLN A 187 6.49 15.14 -10.81
C GLN A 187 5.62 15.88 -9.81
N THR A 188 4.77 16.80 -10.27
CA THR A 188 3.88 17.60 -9.42
C THR A 188 2.85 16.71 -8.73
N GLU A 189 2.25 15.79 -9.46
CA GLU A 189 1.25 14.84 -8.97
C GLU A 189 1.86 13.88 -7.96
N LEU A 190 3.04 13.33 -8.25
CA LEU A 190 3.77 12.43 -7.35
C LEU A 190 4.20 13.16 -6.07
N LEU A 191 4.64 14.42 -6.17
CA LEU A 191 5.02 15.23 -5.02
C LEU A 191 3.81 15.55 -4.14
N ALA A 192 2.72 16.03 -4.75
CA ALA A 192 1.48 16.34 -4.05
C ALA A 192 0.89 15.09 -3.37
N ALA A 193 0.81 13.97 -4.08
CA ALA A 193 0.31 12.71 -3.53
C ALA A 193 1.22 12.17 -2.40
N GLY A 194 2.53 12.20 -2.59
CA GLY A 194 3.51 11.72 -1.62
C GLY A 194 3.50 12.54 -0.32
N VAL A 195 3.54 13.87 -0.43
CA VAL A 195 3.44 14.78 0.72
C VAL A 195 2.08 14.64 1.41
N GLY A 196 0.99 14.58 0.63
CA GLY A 196 -0.36 14.40 1.18
C GLY A 196 -0.49 13.11 2.00
N LEU A 197 0.04 12.00 1.50
CA LEU A 197 0.06 10.72 2.21
C LEU A 197 0.86 10.77 3.52
N ILE A 198 2.01 11.46 3.53
CA ILE A 198 2.80 11.65 4.75
C ILE A 198 2.02 12.49 5.77
N ILE A 199 1.45 13.62 5.35
CA ILE A 199 0.67 14.50 6.25
C ILE A 199 -0.51 13.73 6.85
N VAL A 200 -1.28 13.03 6.02
CA VAL A 200 -2.42 12.22 6.49
C VAL A 200 -1.97 11.12 7.45
N GLY A 201 -0.83 10.48 7.16
CA GLY A 201 -0.28 9.42 7.99
C GLY A 201 0.28 9.91 9.33
N LEU A 202 0.67 11.18 9.45
CA LEU A 202 1.11 11.80 10.71
C LEU A 202 -0.06 12.11 11.66
N ILE A 203 -1.28 12.29 11.15
CA ILE A 203 -2.46 12.65 11.98
C ILE A 203 -2.70 11.63 13.10
N PRO A 204 -2.79 10.30 12.84
CA PRO A 204 -2.98 9.32 13.91
C PRO A 204 -1.87 9.33 14.96
N LEU A 205 -0.60 9.56 14.56
CA LEU A 205 0.53 9.66 15.50
C LEU A 205 0.40 10.89 16.39
N ALA A 206 0.09 12.05 15.80
CA ALA A 206 -0.09 13.29 16.56
C ALA A 206 -1.24 13.17 17.57
N LEU A 207 -2.36 12.55 17.16
CA LEU A 207 -3.50 12.32 18.05
C LEU A 207 -3.17 11.37 19.20
N ASP A 208 -2.38 10.32 18.96
CA ASP A 208 -1.97 9.36 19.99
C ASP A 208 -1.00 9.98 21.00
N LEU A 209 -0.02 10.76 20.51
CA LEU A 209 0.89 11.54 21.34
C LEU A 209 0.13 12.56 22.19
N TRP A 210 -0.83 13.27 21.59
CA TRP A 210 -1.67 14.25 22.30
C TRP A 210 -2.47 13.59 23.43
N LYS A 211 -3.16 12.47 23.16
CA LYS A 211 -3.91 11.72 24.18
C LYS A 211 -3.02 11.27 25.32
N THR A 212 -1.82 10.77 25.00
CA THR A 212 -0.85 10.31 25.99
C THR A 212 -0.35 11.48 26.86
N ALA A 213 -0.07 12.63 26.25
CA ALA A 213 0.36 13.83 26.98
C ALA A 213 -0.73 14.36 27.92
N VAL A 214 -1.98 14.44 27.46
CA VAL A 214 -3.13 14.85 28.27
C VAL A 214 -3.33 13.89 29.46
N SER A 215 -3.32 12.57 29.20
CA SER A 215 -3.51 11.56 30.24
C SER A 215 -2.42 11.64 31.33
N ARG A 216 -1.15 11.84 30.96
CA ARG A 216 -0.07 12.04 31.93
C ARG A 216 -0.30 13.26 32.80
N HIS A 217 -0.65 14.39 32.19
CA HIS A 217 -0.89 15.63 32.93
C HIS A 217 -2.04 15.50 33.93
N THR A 218 -3.14 14.85 33.55
CA THR A 218 -4.26 14.55 34.46
C THR A 218 -3.85 13.63 35.61
N SER A 219 -3.00 12.63 35.35
CA SER A 219 -2.54 11.70 36.39
C SER A 219 -1.58 12.34 37.40
N GLU A 220 -0.82 13.36 37.00
CA GLU A 220 0.07 14.11 37.88
C GLU A 220 -0.70 15.11 38.76
N THR A 221 -1.73 15.76 38.22
CA THR A 221 -2.56 16.72 38.96
C THR A 221 -3.53 16.05 39.96
N LEU A 222 -3.96 14.82 39.70
CA LEU A 222 -4.81 14.03 40.61
C LEU A 222 -4.05 13.26 41.70
N LYS A 223 -2.72 13.35 41.77
CA LYS A 223 -1.94 12.93 42.96
C LYS A 223 -2.09 13.95 44.09
N ILE A 224 -3.32 14.27 44.46
CA ILE A 224 -3.60 15.00 45.70
C ILE A 224 -3.48 13.97 46.82
N PRO A 225 -2.60 14.14 47.82
CA PRO A 225 -2.56 13.26 48.97
C PRO A 225 -3.94 13.31 49.63
N VAL A 226 -4.62 12.17 49.68
CA VAL A 226 -5.79 12.00 50.52
C VAL A 226 -5.29 12.16 51.95
N ILE A 227 -5.50 13.33 52.54
CA ILE A 227 -5.26 13.55 53.97
C ILE A 227 -6.30 12.70 54.69
N ASP A 228 -5.87 11.55 55.20
CA ASP A 228 -6.69 10.69 56.05
C ASP A 228 -6.91 11.40 57.39
N ASN A 229 -8.02 12.13 57.50
CA ASN A 229 -8.44 12.83 58.71
C ASN A 229 -9.07 11.86 59.73
N ARG A 230 -8.35 10.80 60.09
CA ARG A 230 -8.66 9.95 61.25
C ARG A 230 -7.57 10.11 62.29
N ALA A 231 -7.70 11.17 63.09
CA ALA A 231 -7.01 11.35 64.37
C ALA A 231 -8.03 11.79 65.42
#